data_AF-A0A6C0JL08-F1
#
_entry.id   AF-A0A6C0JL08-F1
#
_cell.length_a   1.000
_cell.length_b   1.000
_cell.length_c   1.000
_cell.angle_alpha   90.00
_cell.angle_beta   90.00
_cell.angle_gamma   90.00
#
_symmetry.space_group_name_H-M   'P 1'
#
loop_
_entity.id
_entity.type
_entity.pdbx_description
1 polymer ?
#
loop_
_entity_poly.entity_id
_entity_poly.type
_entity_poly.pdbx_seq_one_letter_code
_entity_poly.pdbx_strand_id
1 'polypeptide(L)'
;MNENVIHNINDKYYKELKCKYMKDWSREWFMYIERNPLNVIWNFEFITANNNVTIELLLENPKYNWCLNTFCYNENVSVDIMQKYKEHIKWNYSFLSLNRNITLEFVIKNIHNNWNFNMLSKSRNISINEILNNPQYNWNYNNVILRPDLTLEIINNFPNINWNYNLLSANPNIKWEDIIEPNNNIIMDFISISNNKNITPQIVENNPFYPWDFLILSKNKNFDIDYVINFPNRNWDVFLLCSNDSLLWDKIIEKNTKNNITNIIHKNIEFYMKLNKNFNWDVLEYGIKNNLINKNNVKICPRSFEKERIEYFLYRENQVKYINKIKDELMELFIRPDNINHSIKLGILPDYSVWGKHNN
;
A
#
# COMPACT_ATOMS: atom_id res chain seq x y z
N MET A 1 -12.25 -24.52 -9.84
CA MET A 1 -12.66 -23.68 -8.69
C MET A 1 -11.81 -22.42 -8.73
N ASN A 2 -12.43 -21.24 -8.82
CA ASN A 2 -11.74 -19.96 -9.01
C ASN A 2 -10.74 -19.69 -7.89
N GLU A 3 -9.51 -19.27 -8.23
CA GLU A 3 -8.47 -18.84 -7.28
C GLU A 3 -8.97 -17.75 -6.32
N ASN A 4 -9.92 -16.91 -6.78
CA ASN A 4 -10.61 -15.91 -5.97
C ASN A 4 -11.45 -16.48 -4.81
N VAL A 5 -11.91 -17.74 -4.91
CA VAL A 5 -12.68 -18.40 -3.84
C VAL A 5 -11.73 -18.98 -2.78
N ILE A 6 -10.57 -19.50 -3.20
CA ILE A 6 -9.54 -20.02 -2.28
C ILE A 6 -8.88 -18.88 -1.49
N HIS A 7 -8.65 -17.73 -2.12
CA HIS A 7 -8.11 -16.54 -1.44
C HIS A 7 -9.07 -16.01 -0.36
N ASN A 8 -10.37 -15.93 -0.65
CA ASN A 8 -11.39 -15.44 0.30
C ASN A 8 -11.65 -16.41 1.48
N ILE A 9 -11.55 -17.72 1.26
CA ILE A 9 -11.71 -18.72 2.34
C ILE A 9 -10.51 -18.69 3.30
N ASN A 10 -9.29 -18.54 2.76
CA ASN A 10 -8.08 -18.40 3.57
C ASN A 10 -8.09 -17.10 4.38
N ASP A 11 -8.60 -15.99 3.84
CA ASP A 11 -8.65 -14.71 4.53
C ASP A 11 -9.63 -14.70 5.70
N LYS A 12 -10.79 -15.37 5.55
CA LYS A 12 -11.77 -15.49 6.63
C LYS A 12 -11.25 -16.39 7.76
N TYR A 13 -10.71 -17.55 7.42
CA TYR A 13 -10.17 -18.50 8.40
C TYR A 13 -8.92 -17.94 9.11
N TYR A 14 -8.05 -17.22 8.38
CA TYR A 14 -6.92 -16.51 8.97
C TYR A 14 -7.35 -15.40 9.92
N LYS A 15 -8.38 -14.62 9.58
CA LYS A 15 -8.96 -13.60 10.49
C LYS A 15 -9.54 -14.24 11.75
N GLU A 16 -10.26 -15.35 11.62
CA GLU A 16 -10.85 -16.07 12.76
C GLU A 16 -9.76 -16.64 13.70
N LEU A 17 -8.71 -17.27 13.15
CA LEU A 17 -7.57 -17.76 13.93
C LEU A 17 -6.76 -16.63 14.57
N LYS A 18 -6.49 -15.54 13.82
CA LYS A 18 -5.81 -14.35 14.33
C LYS A 18 -6.60 -13.77 15.50
N CYS A 19 -7.91 -13.59 15.38
CA CYS A 19 -8.75 -13.12 16.49
C CYS A 19 -8.75 -14.07 17.70
N LYS A 20 -8.74 -15.39 17.47
CA LYS A 20 -8.76 -16.40 18.53
C LYS A 20 -7.47 -16.47 19.35
N TYR A 21 -6.31 -16.34 18.70
CA TYR A 21 -4.99 -16.50 19.33
C TYR A 21 -4.18 -15.20 19.44
N MET A 22 -4.75 -14.05 19.05
CA MET A 22 -4.05 -12.75 19.05
C MET A 22 -3.36 -12.47 20.38
N LYS A 23 -4.06 -12.70 21.49
CA LYS A 23 -3.56 -12.39 22.83
C LYS A 23 -2.36 -13.24 23.22
N ASP A 24 -2.40 -14.54 22.93
CA ASP A 24 -1.30 -15.45 23.24
C ASP A 24 -0.09 -15.13 22.35
N TRP A 25 -0.32 -14.82 21.07
CA TRP A 25 0.74 -14.39 20.15
C TRP A 25 1.39 -13.07 20.57
N SER A 26 0.59 -12.06 20.92
CA SER A 26 1.05 -10.76 21.39
C SER A 26 1.95 -10.89 22.61
N ARG A 27 1.59 -11.78 23.54
CA ARG A 27 2.37 -12.06 24.76
C ARG A 27 3.69 -12.74 24.43
N GLU A 28 3.68 -13.81 23.64
CA GLU A 28 4.91 -14.51 23.24
C GLU A 28 5.87 -13.61 22.43
N TRP A 29 5.32 -12.80 21.53
CA TRP A 29 6.08 -11.80 20.78
C TRP A 29 6.74 -10.77 21.71
N PHE A 30 6.04 -10.32 22.74
CA PHE A 30 6.61 -9.37 23.70
C PHE A 30 7.63 -10.01 24.64
N MET A 31 7.42 -11.27 25.05
CA MET A 31 8.40 -12.03 25.84
C MET A 31 9.74 -12.17 25.11
N TYR A 32 9.73 -12.28 23.78
CA TYR A 32 10.97 -12.24 22.99
C TYR A 32 11.72 -10.91 23.15
N ILE A 33 11.00 -9.78 23.16
CA ILE A 33 11.59 -8.44 23.38
C ILE A 33 12.19 -8.35 24.79
N GLU A 34 11.44 -8.80 25.80
CA GLU A 34 11.90 -8.78 27.21
C GLU A 34 13.13 -9.65 27.47
N ARG A 35 13.27 -10.78 26.75
CA ARG A 35 14.40 -11.72 26.90
C ARG A 35 15.68 -11.27 26.21
N ASN A 36 15.62 -10.24 25.35
CA ASN A 36 16.78 -9.73 24.61
C ASN A 36 17.09 -8.25 24.90
N PRO A 37 17.23 -7.80 26.17
CA PRO A 37 17.42 -6.39 26.48
C PRO A 37 18.89 -5.94 26.41
N LEU A 38 19.86 -6.85 26.50
CA LEU A 38 21.27 -6.50 26.68
C LEU A 38 22.04 -6.20 25.38
N ASN A 39 21.49 -6.59 24.21
CA ASN A 39 22.15 -6.42 22.90
C ASN A 39 21.45 -5.43 21.97
N VAL A 40 20.26 -4.94 22.34
CA VAL A 40 19.43 -4.05 21.51
C VAL A 40 18.74 -3.01 22.38
N ILE A 41 18.95 -1.73 22.07
CA ILE A 41 18.16 -0.63 22.65
C ILE A 41 16.84 -0.57 21.89
N TRP A 42 15.77 -1.06 22.52
CA TRP A 42 14.44 -1.10 21.91
C TRP A 42 13.78 0.29 21.87
N ASN A 43 13.45 0.76 20.67
CA ASN A 43 12.65 1.97 20.51
C ASN A 43 11.16 1.63 20.65
N PHE A 44 10.60 1.99 21.81
CA PHE A 44 9.20 1.69 22.13
C PHE A 44 8.19 2.45 21.28
N GLU A 45 8.54 3.56 20.63
CA GLU A 45 7.65 4.21 19.67
C GLU A 45 7.37 3.29 18.47
N PHE A 46 8.41 2.68 17.90
CA PHE A 46 8.28 1.72 16.80
C PHE A 46 7.62 0.41 17.24
N ILE A 47 7.94 -0.07 18.44
CA ILE A 47 7.28 -1.26 19.01
C ILE A 47 5.78 -1.00 19.17
N THR A 48 5.39 0.17 19.70
CA THR A 48 3.98 0.52 19.92
C THR A 48 3.17 0.54 18.62
N ALA A 49 3.80 0.89 17.49
CA ALA A 49 3.17 0.88 16.17
C ALA A 49 2.86 -0.54 15.66
N ASN A 50 3.42 -1.59 16.26
CA ASN A 50 3.27 -2.95 15.78
C ASN A 50 1.86 -3.50 16.06
N ASN A 51 1.26 -4.18 15.08
CA ASN A 51 -0.08 -4.78 15.21
C ASN A 51 -0.15 -5.93 16.23
N ASN A 52 0.97 -6.42 16.75
CA ASN A 52 0.98 -7.36 17.87
C ASN A 52 0.81 -6.66 19.22
N VAL A 53 0.95 -5.34 19.31
CA VAL A 53 0.69 -4.62 20.56
C VAL A 53 -0.82 -4.52 20.76
N THR A 54 -1.30 -5.04 21.90
CA THR A 54 -2.69 -4.96 22.36
C THR A 54 -2.77 -4.06 23.57
N ILE A 55 -3.96 -3.56 23.87
CA ILE A 55 -4.14 -2.70 25.03
C ILE A 55 -3.88 -3.41 26.35
N GLU A 56 -4.19 -4.70 26.43
CA GLU A 56 -3.83 -5.53 27.57
C GLU A 56 -2.31 -5.62 27.75
N LEU A 57 -1.54 -5.76 26.67
CA LEU A 57 -0.07 -5.81 26.74
C LEU A 57 0.51 -4.51 27.31
N LEU A 58 -0.02 -3.35 26.88
CA LEU A 58 0.35 -2.04 27.40
C LEU A 58 0.09 -1.93 28.90
N LEU A 59 -1.10 -2.34 29.33
CA LEU A 59 -1.56 -2.26 30.73
C LEU A 59 -0.85 -3.27 31.65
N GLU A 60 -0.52 -4.47 31.14
CA GLU A 60 0.26 -5.49 31.86
C GLU A 60 1.73 -5.08 32.04
N ASN A 61 2.24 -4.18 31.18
CA ASN A 61 3.66 -3.79 31.16
C ASN A 61 3.87 -2.26 31.23
N PRO A 62 3.41 -1.59 32.31
CA PRO A 62 3.46 -0.12 32.42
C PRO A 62 4.87 0.44 32.63
N LYS A 63 5.86 -0.41 32.92
CA LYS A 63 7.27 -0.04 33.11
C LYS A 63 7.95 0.47 31.82
N TYR A 64 7.38 0.19 30.66
CA TYR A 64 7.93 0.60 29.36
C TYR A 64 7.33 1.91 28.87
N ASN A 65 8.13 2.69 28.16
CA ASN A 65 7.73 4.00 27.63
C ASN A 65 6.93 3.86 26.33
N TRP A 66 5.71 3.32 26.43
CA TRP A 66 4.81 3.15 25.30
C TRP A 66 4.33 4.48 24.73
N CYS A 67 4.29 4.59 23.40
CA CYS A 67 3.79 5.79 22.74
C CYS A 67 2.29 5.68 22.44
N LEU A 68 1.44 6.09 23.40
CA LEU A 68 -0.03 6.01 23.25
C LEU A 68 -0.56 6.74 22.00
N ASN A 69 0.08 7.84 21.61
CA ASN A 69 -0.26 8.55 20.37
C ASN A 69 -0.06 7.67 19.14
N THR A 70 1.07 6.94 19.07
CA THR A 70 1.32 5.96 18.01
C THR A 70 0.37 4.77 18.10
N PHE A 71 0.05 4.34 19.32
CA PHE A 71 -0.91 3.26 19.54
C PHE A 71 -2.30 3.61 19.02
N CYS A 72 -2.71 4.88 19.07
CA CYS A 72 -4.01 5.32 18.55
C CYS A 72 -4.20 5.00 17.06
N TYR A 73 -3.14 4.77 16.27
CA TYR A 73 -3.24 4.36 14.87
C TYR A 73 -3.38 2.85 14.67
N ASN A 74 -3.17 2.05 15.72
CA ASN A 74 -3.08 0.60 15.64
C ASN A 74 -4.41 -0.02 15.23
N GLU A 75 -4.37 -1.05 14.40
CA GLU A 75 -5.57 -1.75 13.93
C GLU A 75 -6.38 -2.42 15.04
N ASN A 76 -5.74 -2.72 16.17
CA ASN A 76 -6.38 -3.32 17.34
C ASN A 76 -7.20 -2.33 18.17
N VAL A 77 -7.04 -1.02 17.93
CA VAL A 77 -7.84 0.00 18.61
C VAL A 77 -9.17 0.15 17.87
N SER A 78 -10.14 -0.69 18.25
CA SER A 78 -11.53 -0.58 17.81
C SER A 78 -12.33 0.36 18.72
N VAL A 79 -13.52 0.79 18.25
CA VAL A 79 -14.47 1.55 19.07
C VAL A 79 -14.82 0.80 20.36
N ASP A 80 -14.99 -0.52 20.31
CA ASP A 80 -15.27 -1.34 21.50
C ASP A 80 -14.12 -1.32 22.50
N ILE A 81 -12.88 -1.41 22.01
CA ILE A 81 -11.68 -1.30 22.86
C ILE A 81 -11.61 0.08 23.51
N MET A 82 -11.88 1.14 22.75
CA MET A 82 -11.88 2.50 23.28
C MET A 82 -12.94 2.67 24.37
N GLN A 83 -14.16 2.15 24.16
CA GLN A 83 -15.24 2.21 25.13
C GLN A 83 -14.94 1.38 26.38
N LYS A 84 -14.44 0.14 26.20
CA LYS A 84 -14.08 -0.77 27.29
C LYS A 84 -12.98 -0.21 28.17
N TYR A 85 -11.99 0.47 27.59
CA TYR A 85 -10.82 0.98 28.30
C TYR A 85 -10.81 2.50 28.52
N LYS A 86 -11.96 3.18 28.37
CA LYS A 86 -12.08 4.65 28.50
C LYS A 86 -11.61 5.20 29.85
N GLU A 87 -11.79 4.45 30.94
CA GLU A 87 -11.40 4.86 32.30
C GLU A 87 -9.93 4.52 32.61
N HIS A 88 -9.32 3.62 31.82
CA HIS A 88 -7.93 3.20 32.00
C HIS A 88 -6.96 4.07 31.21
N ILE A 89 -7.41 4.65 30.10
CA ILE A 89 -6.54 5.32 29.13
C ILE A 89 -7.15 6.64 28.69
N LYS A 90 -6.36 7.70 28.82
CA LYS A 90 -6.68 9.00 28.24
C LYS A 90 -6.36 8.99 26.75
N TRP A 91 -7.37 8.65 25.95
CA TRP A 91 -7.27 8.62 24.50
C TRP A 91 -6.99 10.00 23.90
N ASN A 92 -6.11 10.03 22.89
CA ASN A 92 -5.86 11.22 22.09
C ASN A 92 -6.73 11.20 20.84
N TYR A 93 -7.89 11.86 20.89
CA TYR A 93 -8.87 11.83 19.82
C TYR A 93 -8.39 12.49 18.51
N SER A 94 -7.45 13.44 18.59
CA SER A 94 -6.80 13.99 17.40
C SER A 94 -5.97 12.93 16.67
N PHE A 95 -5.32 12.01 17.38
CA PHE A 95 -4.54 10.92 16.77
C PHE A 95 -5.46 9.77 16.32
N LEU A 96 -6.47 9.45 17.11
CA LEU A 96 -7.52 8.48 16.72
C LEU A 96 -8.25 8.89 15.44
N SER A 97 -8.23 10.17 15.07
CA SER A 97 -8.81 10.66 13.81
C SER A 97 -8.18 10.05 12.55
N LEU A 98 -6.99 9.44 12.66
CA LEU A 98 -6.36 8.68 11.57
C LEU A 98 -6.57 7.16 11.71
N ASN A 99 -7.19 6.70 12.80
CA ASN A 99 -7.46 5.29 12.99
C ASN A 99 -8.58 4.85 12.04
N ARG A 100 -8.30 3.78 11.28
CA ARG A 100 -9.23 3.24 10.29
C ARG A 100 -10.52 2.71 10.89
N ASN A 101 -10.59 2.39 12.18
CA ASN A 101 -11.76 1.83 12.84
C ASN A 101 -12.78 2.88 13.31
N ILE A 102 -12.48 4.18 13.17
CA ILE A 102 -13.38 5.26 13.59
C ILE A 102 -14.49 5.50 12.56
N THR A 103 -15.74 5.50 13.03
CA THR A 103 -16.95 5.82 12.27
C THR A 103 -17.46 7.22 12.60
N LEU A 104 -18.25 7.81 11.71
CA LEU A 104 -18.85 9.13 11.97
C LEU A 104 -19.83 9.08 13.13
N GLU A 105 -20.63 8.01 13.24
CA GLU A 105 -21.54 7.80 14.37
C GLU A 105 -20.80 7.89 15.72
N PHE A 106 -19.65 7.22 15.83
CA PHE A 106 -18.84 7.26 17.05
C PHE A 106 -18.28 8.67 17.32
N VAL A 107 -17.84 9.37 16.29
CA VAL A 107 -17.39 10.77 16.39
C VAL A 107 -18.51 11.68 16.88
N ILE A 108 -19.71 11.59 16.30
CA ILE A 108 -20.86 12.43 16.67
C ILE A 108 -21.29 12.17 18.11
N LYS A 109 -21.37 10.89 18.53
CA LYS A 109 -21.69 10.53 19.92
C LYS A 109 -20.67 11.10 20.92
N ASN A 110 -19.43 11.32 20.48
CA ASN A 110 -18.31 11.80 21.29
C ASN A 110 -17.75 13.14 20.76
N ILE A 111 -18.62 13.99 20.21
CA ILE A 111 -18.23 15.19 19.45
C ILE A 111 -17.49 16.25 20.28
N HIS A 112 -17.67 16.21 21.60
CA HIS A 112 -17.00 17.10 22.56
C HIS A 112 -15.49 16.81 22.70
N ASN A 113 -15.01 15.67 22.17
CA ASN A 113 -13.58 15.39 22.12
C ASN A 113 -12.89 16.11 20.95
N ASN A 114 -11.58 16.29 21.06
CA ASN A 114 -10.76 17.04 20.10
C ASN A 114 -10.45 16.27 18.80
N TRP A 115 -11.49 15.87 18.08
CA TRP A 115 -11.37 15.22 16.77
C TRP A 115 -10.79 16.15 15.71
N ASN A 116 -9.97 15.59 14.82
CA ASN A 116 -9.39 16.29 13.69
C ASN A 116 -10.14 15.91 12.40
N PHE A 117 -11.12 16.73 12.01
CA PHE A 117 -11.95 16.50 10.82
C PHE A 117 -11.15 16.48 9.50
N ASN A 118 -10.06 17.24 9.41
CA ASN A 118 -9.15 17.17 8.28
C ASN A 118 -8.53 15.77 8.13
N MET A 119 -8.14 15.13 9.23
CA MET A 119 -7.65 13.75 9.22
C MET A 119 -8.77 12.74 8.95
N LEU A 120 -9.93 12.90 9.61
CA LEU A 120 -11.10 12.05 9.42
C LEU A 120 -11.60 12.05 7.96
N SER A 121 -11.41 13.16 7.22
CA SER A 121 -11.77 13.27 5.80
C SER A 121 -11.13 12.17 4.94
N LYS A 122 -9.97 11.64 5.36
CA LYS A 122 -9.24 10.55 4.69
C LYS A 122 -9.77 9.16 5.04
N SER A 123 -10.57 9.03 6.10
CA SER A 123 -10.99 7.73 6.64
C SER A 123 -11.97 7.03 5.71
N ARG A 124 -11.65 5.81 5.26
CA ARG A 124 -12.57 4.98 4.46
C ARG A 124 -13.77 4.44 5.23
N ASN A 125 -13.73 4.47 6.56
CA ASN A 125 -14.86 4.07 7.41
C ASN A 125 -15.86 5.22 7.66
N ILE A 126 -15.57 6.40 7.13
CA ILE A 126 -16.55 7.48 6.99
C ILE A 126 -16.78 7.63 5.48
N SER A 127 -18.01 7.39 5.04
CA SER A 127 -18.39 7.51 3.63
C SER A 127 -18.34 8.96 3.16
N ILE A 128 -18.15 9.15 1.86
CA ILE A 128 -18.20 10.51 1.29
C ILE A 128 -19.57 11.14 1.53
N ASN A 129 -20.67 10.41 1.37
CA ASN A 129 -22.01 10.94 1.63
C ASN A 129 -22.19 11.38 3.09
N GLU A 130 -21.65 10.65 4.06
CA GLU A 130 -21.64 11.08 5.46
C GLU A 130 -20.90 12.40 5.66
N ILE A 131 -19.76 12.60 4.96
CA ILE A 131 -19.02 13.86 4.97
C ILE A 131 -19.86 14.99 4.36
N LEU A 132 -20.38 14.80 3.14
CA LEU A 132 -21.08 15.84 2.39
C LEU A 132 -22.45 16.22 3.00
N ASN A 133 -23.11 15.28 3.69
CA ASN A 133 -24.34 15.53 4.43
C ASN A 133 -24.12 16.18 5.80
N ASN A 134 -22.86 16.32 6.25
CA ASN A 134 -22.52 16.99 7.51
C ASN A 134 -21.53 18.15 7.26
N PRO A 135 -21.91 19.17 6.47
CA PRO A 135 -21.02 20.26 6.08
C PRO A 135 -20.68 21.22 7.22
N GLN A 136 -21.34 21.10 8.37
CA GLN A 136 -21.07 21.91 9.56
C GLN A 136 -19.69 21.62 10.20
N TYR A 137 -19.05 20.51 9.85
CA TYR A 137 -17.72 20.17 10.34
C TYR A 137 -16.63 20.60 9.35
N ASN A 138 -15.44 20.90 9.88
CA ASN A 138 -14.29 21.38 9.10
C ASN A 138 -13.59 20.25 8.32
N TRP A 139 -14.32 19.62 7.40
CA TRP A 139 -13.80 18.61 6.49
C TRP A 139 -12.81 19.23 5.50
N ASN A 140 -11.85 18.42 5.05
CA ASN A 140 -10.93 18.77 3.97
C ASN A 140 -11.39 18.08 2.68
N TYR A 141 -12.07 18.83 1.82
CA TYR A 141 -12.56 18.32 0.54
C TYR A 141 -11.43 17.92 -0.43
N ASN A 142 -10.21 18.47 -0.31
CA ASN A 142 -9.07 17.96 -1.11
C ASN A 142 -8.72 16.52 -0.71
N ASN A 143 -8.82 16.18 0.58
CA ASN A 143 -8.66 14.79 1.01
C ASN A 143 -9.77 13.90 0.47
N VAL A 144 -11.02 14.40 0.43
CA VAL A 144 -12.17 13.69 -0.16
C VAL A 144 -11.95 13.45 -1.66
N ILE A 145 -11.48 14.46 -2.39
CA ILE A 145 -11.14 14.39 -3.82
C ILE A 145 -10.14 13.29 -4.10
N LEU A 146 -9.16 13.04 -3.22
CA LEU A 146 -8.16 12.01 -3.43
C LEU A 146 -8.65 10.59 -3.09
N ARG A 147 -9.89 10.43 -2.65
CA ARG A 147 -10.41 9.12 -2.27
C ARG A 147 -10.85 8.29 -3.48
N PRO A 148 -10.65 6.96 -3.42
CA PRO A 148 -11.00 6.07 -4.50
C PRO A 148 -12.51 5.82 -4.66
N ASP A 149 -13.34 6.30 -3.75
CA ASP A 149 -14.80 6.14 -3.76
C ASP A 149 -15.55 7.41 -4.23
N LEU A 150 -14.85 8.48 -4.62
CA LEU A 150 -15.47 9.67 -5.20
C LEU A 150 -15.81 9.45 -6.69
N THR A 151 -17.04 9.79 -7.07
CA THR A 151 -17.56 9.71 -8.45
C THR A 151 -18.08 11.08 -8.91
N LEU A 152 -18.21 11.29 -10.22
CA LEU A 152 -18.87 12.48 -10.76
C LEU A 152 -20.32 12.63 -10.30
N GLU A 153 -21.06 11.52 -10.17
CA GLU A 153 -22.44 11.54 -9.66
C GLU A 153 -22.51 12.18 -8.28
N ILE A 154 -21.57 11.82 -7.38
CA ILE A 154 -21.48 12.44 -6.05
C ILE A 154 -21.18 13.94 -6.18
N ILE A 155 -20.25 14.34 -7.04
CA ILE A 155 -19.90 15.76 -7.23
C ILE A 155 -21.11 16.56 -7.72
N ASN A 156 -21.85 16.03 -8.70
CA ASN A 156 -23.04 16.65 -9.27
C ASN A 156 -24.18 16.79 -8.26
N ASN A 157 -24.31 15.85 -7.33
CA ASN A 157 -25.31 15.91 -6.24
C ASN A 157 -24.99 16.98 -5.18
N PHE A 158 -23.74 17.48 -5.13
CA PHE A 158 -23.31 18.50 -4.18
C PHE A 158 -22.63 19.69 -4.87
N PRO A 159 -23.38 20.47 -5.68
CA PRO A 159 -22.84 21.56 -6.50
C PRO A 159 -22.42 22.79 -5.69
N ASN A 160 -22.90 22.91 -4.44
CA ASN A 160 -22.56 24.04 -3.56
C ASN A 160 -21.16 23.92 -2.92
N ILE A 161 -20.49 22.78 -3.10
CA ILE A 161 -19.14 22.58 -2.58
C ILE A 161 -18.15 23.16 -3.59
N ASN A 162 -17.22 23.98 -3.11
CA ASN A 162 -16.14 24.50 -3.92
C ASN A 162 -15.07 23.41 -4.14
N TRP A 163 -15.33 22.53 -5.09
CA TRP A 163 -14.44 21.43 -5.44
C TRP A 163 -13.15 21.95 -6.10
N ASN A 164 -12.02 21.37 -5.73
CA ASN A 164 -10.76 21.64 -6.41
C ASN A 164 -10.69 20.86 -7.72
N TYR A 165 -11.10 21.49 -8.81
CA TYR A 165 -11.16 20.86 -10.13
C TYR A 165 -9.81 20.41 -10.67
N ASN A 166 -8.69 21.06 -10.28
CA ASN A 166 -7.35 20.59 -10.67
C ASN A 166 -7.04 19.22 -10.05
N LEU A 167 -7.43 19.00 -8.79
CA LEU A 167 -7.28 17.69 -8.15
C LEU A 167 -8.27 16.66 -8.69
N LEU A 168 -9.49 17.08 -9.04
CA LEU A 168 -10.48 16.21 -9.67
C LEU A 168 -10.01 15.73 -11.04
N SER A 169 -9.48 16.61 -11.88
CA SER A 169 -8.93 16.26 -13.20
C SER A 169 -7.90 15.14 -13.10
N ALA A 170 -7.08 15.13 -12.04
CA ALA A 170 -6.06 14.10 -11.80
C ALA A 170 -6.60 12.84 -11.07
N ASN A 171 -7.87 12.83 -10.64
CA ASN A 171 -8.44 11.70 -9.92
C ASN A 171 -8.64 10.49 -10.87
N PRO A 172 -8.04 9.33 -10.56
CA PRO A 172 -8.12 8.13 -11.39
C PRO A 172 -9.50 7.49 -11.52
N ASN A 173 -10.52 7.94 -10.80
CA ASN A 173 -11.88 7.43 -10.93
C ASN A 173 -12.76 8.30 -11.82
N ILE A 174 -12.29 9.50 -12.15
CA ILE A 174 -12.93 10.35 -13.15
C ILE A 174 -12.32 9.95 -14.49
N LYS A 175 -13.14 9.38 -15.36
CA LYS A 175 -12.70 8.90 -16.67
C LYS A 175 -12.63 10.04 -17.68
N TRP A 176 -12.10 9.77 -18.86
CA TRP A 176 -12.06 10.79 -19.91
C TRP A 176 -13.47 11.17 -20.38
N GLU A 177 -14.35 10.18 -20.54
CA GLU A 177 -15.73 10.37 -21.03
C GLU A 177 -16.53 11.28 -20.10
N ASP A 178 -16.33 11.09 -18.79
CA ASP A 178 -16.86 11.90 -17.70
C ASP A 178 -16.47 13.39 -17.82
N ILE A 179 -15.29 13.69 -18.38
CA ILE A 179 -14.73 15.04 -18.46
C ILE A 179 -15.23 15.80 -19.70
N ILE A 180 -15.41 15.10 -20.82
CA ILE A 180 -15.83 15.71 -22.09
C ILE A 180 -17.35 15.69 -22.30
N GLU A 181 -18.11 15.15 -21.35
CA GLU A 181 -19.56 15.10 -21.43
C GLU A 181 -20.16 16.53 -21.48
N PRO A 182 -20.85 16.93 -22.56
CA PRO A 182 -21.35 18.31 -22.72
C PRO A 182 -22.38 18.73 -21.66
N ASN A 183 -23.06 17.76 -21.06
CA ASN A 183 -24.03 18.00 -19.97
C ASN A 183 -23.35 18.24 -18.62
N ASN A 184 -22.04 17.95 -18.52
CA ASN A 184 -21.27 18.21 -17.33
C ASN A 184 -20.86 19.70 -17.33
N ASN A 185 -21.48 20.50 -16.46
CA ASN A 185 -21.16 21.93 -16.31
C ASN A 185 -19.81 22.18 -15.60
N ILE A 186 -18.96 21.16 -15.49
CA ILE A 186 -17.68 21.20 -14.82
C ILE A 186 -16.59 21.53 -15.85
N ILE A 187 -16.03 22.74 -15.76
CA ILE A 187 -14.86 23.11 -16.54
C ILE A 187 -13.62 22.54 -15.84
N MET A 188 -13.02 21.52 -16.45
CA MET A 188 -11.78 20.91 -15.95
C MET A 188 -10.55 21.62 -16.51
N ASP A 189 -9.49 21.71 -15.69
CA ASP A 189 -8.17 22.15 -16.14
C ASP A 189 -7.49 21.03 -16.94
N PHE A 190 -7.32 21.25 -18.25
CA PHE A 190 -6.72 20.27 -19.17
C PHE A 190 -5.24 19.98 -18.89
N ILE A 191 -4.50 20.91 -18.28
CA ILE A 191 -3.13 20.64 -17.85
C ILE A 191 -3.15 19.58 -16.73
N SER A 192 -4.07 19.73 -15.78
CA SER A 192 -4.28 18.75 -14.72
C SER A 192 -4.83 17.41 -15.22
N ILE A 193 -5.59 17.39 -16.33
CA ILE A 193 -6.07 16.14 -16.93
C ILE A 193 -4.91 15.29 -17.46
N SER A 194 -3.86 15.90 -18.02
CA SER A 194 -2.66 15.14 -18.43
C SER A 194 -2.03 14.33 -17.28
N ASN A 195 -2.30 14.71 -16.02
CA ASN A 195 -1.84 13.99 -14.84
C ASN A 195 -2.72 12.77 -14.49
N ASN A 196 -3.88 12.61 -15.12
CA ASN A 196 -4.78 11.50 -14.86
C ASN A 196 -4.22 10.21 -15.46
N LYS A 197 -4.07 9.19 -14.61
CA LYS A 197 -3.50 7.89 -14.99
C LYS A 197 -4.34 7.11 -16.01
N ASN A 198 -5.59 7.53 -16.27
CA ASN A 198 -6.46 6.89 -17.25
C ASN A 198 -6.31 7.49 -18.66
N ILE A 199 -5.55 8.58 -18.83
CA ILE A 199 -5.28 9.13 -20.16
C ILE A 199 -4.37 8.17 -20.93
N THR A 200 -4.79 7.80 -22.13
CA THR A 200 -4.08 6.87 -23.02
C THR A 200 -3.64 7.57 -24.30
N PRO A 201 -2.66 7.01 -25.03
CA PRO A 201 -2.34 7.40 -26.39
C PRO A 201 -3.56 7.58 -27.29
N GLN A 202 -4.52 6.63 -27.24
CA GLN A 202 -5.71 6.68 -28.08
C GLN A 202 -6.62 7.86 -27.75
N ILE A 203 -6.76 8.21 -26.46
CA ILE A 203 -7.50 9.41 -26.04
C ILE A 203 -6.83 10.68 -26.59
N VAL A 204 -5.51 10.79 -26.45
CA VAL A 204 -4.76 11.97 -26.90
C VAL A 204 -4.87 12.15 -28.41
N GLU A 205 -4.67 11.08 -29.18
CA GLU A 205 -4.67 11.13 -30.65
C GLU A 205 -6.09 11.34 -31.23
N ASN A 206 -7.12 10.80 -30.59
CA ASN A 206 -8.51 11.05 -31.01
C ASN A 206 -8.99 12.47 -30.68
N ASN A 207 -8.31 13.17 -29.77
CA ASN A 207 -8.72 14.48 -29.28
C ASN A 207 -7.56 15.50 -29.35
N PRO A 208 -7.04 15.79 -30.57
CA PRO A 208 -5.79 16.53 -30.73
C PRO A 208 -5.89 18.03 -30.43
N PHE A 209 -7.09 18.58 -30.34
CA PHE A 209 -7.34 20.01 -30.10
C PHE A 209 -7.27 20.41 -28.62
N TYR A 210 -7.22 19.45 -27.70
CA TYR A 210 -7.04 19.76 -26.28
C TYR A 210 -5.56 20.01 -25.96
N PRO A 211 -5.26 20.91 -25.00
CA PRO A 211 -3.90 21.31 -24.68
C PRO A 211 -3.21 20.26 -23.79
N TRP A 212 -2.90 19.11 -24.37
CA TRP A 212 -2.19 18.02 -23.69
C TRP A 212 -0.79 18.45 -23.27
N ASP A 213 -0.52 18.40 -21.96
CA ASP A 213 0.82 18.64 -21.42
C ASP A 213 1.67 17.36 -21.49
N PHE A 214 2.56 17.29 -22.49
CA PHE A 214 3.46 16.16 -22.70
C PHE A 214 4.61 16.08 -21.68
N LEU A 215 4.92 17.16 -20.96
CA LEU A 215 5.87 17.11 -19.84
C LEU A 215 5.24 16.31 -18.70
N ILE A 216 3.95 16.55 -18.42
CA ILE A 216 3.20 15.80 -17.40
C ILE A 216 2.96 14.35 -17.88
N LEU A 217 2.60 14.13 -19.14
CA LEU A 217 2.36 12.79 -19.68
C LEU A 217 3.61 11.90 -19.69
N SER A 218 4.83 12.46 -19.65
CA SER A 218 6.07 11.68 -19.55
C SER A 218 6.09 10.68 -18.39
N LYS A 219 5.39 10.95 -17.29
CA LYS A 219 5.31 10.04 -16.13
C LYS A 219 4.14 9.05 -16.19
N ASN A 220 3.27 9.18 -17.19
CA ASN A 220 2.06 8.37 -17.31
C ASN A 220 2.42 6.99 -17.92
N LYS A 221 2.05 5.93 -17.22
CA LYS A 221 2.43 4.54 -17.58
C LYS A 221 1.75 4.03 -18.86
N ASN A 222 0.71 4.70 -19.35
CA ASN A 222 0.04 4.33 -20.61
C ASN A 222 0.82 4.77 -21.85
N PHE A 223 1.79 5.68 -21.70
CA PHE A 223 2.66 6.14 -22.77
C PHE A 223 3.95 5.33 -22.73
N ASP A 224 3.95 4.23 -23.48
CA ASP A 224 5.11 3.35 -23.56
C ASP A 224 6.20 3.90 -24.49
N ILE A 225 7.31 3.20 -24.54
CA ILE A 225 8.45 3.60 -25.36
C ILE A 225 8.11 3.59 -26.86
N ASP A 226 7.21 2.73 -27.30
CA ASP A 226 6.82 2.61 -28.71
C ASP A 226 6.10 3.87 -29.15
N TYR A 227 5.17 4.35 -28.32
CA TYR A 227 4.49 5.62 -28.56
C TYR A 227 5.47 6.80 -28.52
N VAL A 228 6.31 6.91 -27.49
CA VAL A 228 7.26 8.02 -27.35
C VAL A 228 8.21 8.11 -28.57
N ILE A 229 8.67 6.98 -29.09
CA ILE A 229 9.53 6.91 -30.28
C ILE A 229 8.78 7.34 -31.55
N ASN A 230 7.52 6.96 -31.70
CA ASN A 230 6.72 7.32 -32.87
C ASN A 230 6.34 8.81 -32.91
N PHE A 231 6.34 9.47 -31.74
CA PHE A 231 5.98 10.89 -31.61
C PHE A 231 7.10 11.71 -30.92
N PRO A 232 8.30 11.80 -31.51
CA PRO A 232 9.47 12.39 -30.85
C PRO A 232 9.42 13.92 -30.76
N ASN A 233 8.56 14.56 -31.55
CA ASN A 233 8.40 16.02 -31.58
C ASN A 233 7.42 16.54 -30.52
N ARG A 234 6.78 15.65 -29.75
CA ARG A 234 6.02 16.07 -28.57
C ARG A 234 7.02 16.54 -27.50
N ASN A 235 6.65 17.54 -26.72
CA ASN A 235 7.52 18.14 -25.71
C ASN A 235 7.63 17.23 -24.47
N TRP A 236 8.31 16.09 -24.62
CA TRP A 236 8.52 15.11 -23.56
C TRP A 236 9.58 15.59 -22.57
N ASP A 237 9.29 15.44 -21.28
CA ASP A 237 10.31 15.55 -20.24
C ASP A 237 11.12 14.25 -20.14
N VAL A 238 12.41 14.33 -20.46
CA VAL A 238 13.34 13.19 -20.49
C VAL A 238 13.59 12.63 -19.09
N PHE A 239 13.67 13.48 -18.07
CA PHE A 239 13.93 13.03 -16.70
C PHE A 239 12.75 12.23 -16.15
N LEU A 240 11.53 12.70 -16.43
CA LEU A 240 10.30 12.00 -16.06
C LEU A 240 10.14 10.70 -16.83
N LEU A 241 10.46 10.68 -18.13
CA LEU A 241 10.52 9.43 -18.91
C LEU A 241 11.51 8.45 -18.27
N CYS A 242 12.72 8.88 -17.92
CA CYS A 242 13.71 8.02 -17.27
C CYS A 242 13.22 7.43 -15.93
N SER A 243 12.32 8.11 -15.21
CA SER A 243 11.71 7.62 -13.98
C SER A 243 10.45 6.76 -14.18
N ASN A 244 9.97 6.64 -15.42
CA ASN A 244 8.73 5.93 -15.72
C ASN A 244 8.98 4.43 -15.88
N ASP A 245 8.47 3.65 -14.93
CA ASP A 245 8.63 2.19 -14.92
C ASP A 245 8.01 1.48 -16.15
N SER A 246 7.11 2.11 -16.91
CA SER A 246 6.56 1.51 -18.15
C SER A 246 7.55 1.51 -19.31
N LEU A 247 8.61 2.32 -19.23
CA LEU A 247 9.67 2.37 -20.24
C LEU A 247 10.72 1.31 -19.93
N LEU A 248 10.60 0.16 -20.58
CA LEU A 248 11.55 -0.94 -20.43
C LEU A 248 12.82 -0.64 -21.23
N TRP A 249 13.96 -0.54 -20.54
CA TRP A 249 15.24 -0.22 -21.16
C TRP A 249 15.68 -1.22 -22.23
N ASP A 250 15.36 -2.50 -22.08
CA ASP A 250 15.72 -3.51 -23.08
C ASP A 250 15.10 -3.18 -24.45
N LYS A 251 13.84 -2.69 -24.45
CA LYS A 251 13.18 -2.20 -25.67
C LYS A 251 13.84 -0.93 -26.23
N ILE A 252 14.36 -0.07 -25.36
CA ILE A 252 15.09 1.16 -25.74
C ILE A 252 16.38 0.76 -26.47
N ILE A 253 17.13 -0.21 -25.94
CA ILE A 253 18.36 -0.75 -26.55
C ILE A 253 18.06 -1.42 -27.90
N GLU A 254 17.06 -2.30 -27.95
CA GLU A 254 16.70 -3.03 -29.19
C GLU A 254 16.35 -2.08 -30.33
N LYS A 255 15.67 -0.98 -30.01
CA LYS A 255 15.23 0.01 -30.98
C LYS A 255 16.31 1.02 -31.35
N ASN A 256 17.60 0.69 -31.23
CA ASN A 256 18.76 1.53 -31.54
C ASN A 256 18.62 2.30 -32.87
N THR A 257 17.94 3.44 -32.84
CA THR A 257 17.47 4.17 -34.02
C THR A 257 17.96 5.60 -33.94
N LYS A 258 18.16 6.21 -35.12
CA LYS A 258 18.56 7.61 -35.36
C LYS A 258 17.57 8.67 -34.80
N ASN A 259 16.64 8.28 -33.93
CA ASN A 259 15.68 9.17 -33.31
C ASN A 259 16.37 10.02 -32.23
N ASN A 260 16.09 11.32 -32.21
CA ASN A 260 16.66 12.22 -31.24
C ASN A 260 16.25 11.86 -29.80
N ILE A 261 15.01 11.40 -29.57
CA ILE A 261 14.54 11.12 -28.20
C ILE A 261 15.23 9.88 -27.60
N THR A 262 15.43 8.81 -28.39
CA THR A 262 16.15 7.61 -27.95
C THR A 262 17.61 7.93 -27.66
N ASN A 263 18.26 8.73 -28.51
CA ASN A 263 19.63 9.21 -28.27
C ASN A 263 19.74 10.05 -27.00
N ILE A 264 18.76 10.92 -26.73
CA ILE A 264 18.74 11.73 -25.52
C ILE A 264 18.51 10.83 -24.29
N ILE A 265 17.60 9.86 -24.35
CA ILE A 265 17.39 8.89 -23.27
C ILE A 265 18.65 8.05 -23.03
N HIS A 266 19.32 7.57 -24.08
CA HIS A 266 20.62 6.87 -24.01
C HIS A 266 21.69 7.70 -23.29
N LYS A 267 21.83 8.98 -23.62
CA LYS A 267 22.77 9.90 -22.95
C LYS A 267 22.43 10.14 -21.48
N ASN A 268 21.19 9.86 -21.07
CA ASN A 268 20.70 10.00 -19.70
C ASN A 268 20.57 8.66 -18.97
N ILE A 269 21.27 7.61 -19.42
CA ILE A 269 21.24 6.28 -18.82
C ILE A 269 21.52 6.28 -17.31
N GLU A 270 22.41 7.16 -16.83
CA GLU A 270 22.67 7.29 -15.39
C GLU A 270 21.43 7.74 -14.60
N PHE A 271 20.59 8.61 -15.16
CA PHE A 271 19.36 9.05 -14.53
C PHE A 271 18.31 7.94 -14.56
N TYR A 272 18.18 7.22 -15.68
CA TYR A 272 17.34 6.03 -15.76
C TYR A 272 17.71 5.03 -14.66
N MET A 273 18.99 4.71 -14.50
CA MET A 273 19.45 3.79 -13.45
C MET A 273 19.18 4.28 -12.02
N LYS A 274 19.24 5.59 -11.78
CA LYS A 274 19.02 6.18 -10.44
C LYS A 274 17.53 6.28 -10.08
N LEU A 275 16.66 6.47 -11.08
CA LEU A 275 15.26 6.84 -10.87
C LEU A 275 14.28 5.73 -11.19
N ASN A 276 14.60 4.82 -12.11
CA ASN A 276 13.73 3.74 -12.55
C ASN A 276 13.84 2.53 -11.62
N LYS A 277 12.69 2.00 -11.18
CA LYS A 277 12.69 0.80 -10.33
C LYS A 277 12.95 -0.48 -11.11
N ASN A 278 12.70 -0.49 -12.42
CA ASN A 278 12.90 -1.63 -13.32
C ASN A 278 14.33 -1.66 -13.91
N PHE A 279 15.31 -1.10 -13.20
CA PHE A 279 16.72 -1.23 -13.56
C PHE A 279 17.15 -2.71 -13.55
N ASN A 280 17.86 -3.15 -14.59
CA ASN A 280 18.50 -4.47 -14.68
C ASN A 280 20.01 -4.31 -14.99
N TRP A 281 20.77 -5.39 -14.83
CA TRP A 281 22.22 -5.39 -15.06
C TRP A 281 22.61 -5.15 -16.51
N ASP A 282 21.74 -5.51 -17.46
CA ASP A 282 21.96 -5.31 -18.89
C ASP A 282 22.07 -3.82 -19.25
N VAL A 283 21.31 -2.95 -18.55
CA VAL A 283 21.42 -1.48 -18.66
C VAL A 283 22.82 -0.99 -18.28
N LEU A 284 23.35 -1.46 -17.15
CA LEU A 284 24.68 -1.05 -16.67
C LEU A 284 25.78 -1.53 -17.63
N GLU A 285 25.70 -2.80 -18.06
CA GLU A 285 26.66 -3.37 -18.99
C GLU A 285 26.65 -2.63 -20.33
N TYR A 286 25.47 -2.34 -20.86
CA TYR A 286 25.30 -1.51 -22.05
C TYR A 286 25.92 -0.13 -21.89
N GLY A 287 25.68 0.55 -20.76
CA GLY A 287 26.21 1.87 -20.47
C GLY A 287 27.74 1.91 -20.39
N ILE A 288 28.37 0.90 -19.78
CA ILE A 288 29.83 0.78 -19.72
C ILE A 288 30.39 0.49 -21.12
N LYS A 289 29.81 -0.48 -21.84
CA LYS A 289 30.28 -0.90 -23.17
C LYS A 289 30.28 0.24 -24.19
N ASN A 290 29.30 1.14 -24.10
CA ASN A 290 29.14 2.27 -25.01
C ASN A 290 29.76 3.59 -24.48
N ASN A 291 30.57 3.54 -23.42
CA ASN A 291 31.18 4.73 -22.78
C ASN A 291 30.15 5.80 -22.34
N LEU A 292 28.91 5.39 -22.05
CA LEU A 292 27.85 6.27 -21.55
C LEU A 292 27.93 6.42 -20.02
N ILE A 293 28.62 5.49 -19.36
CA ILE A 293 28.80 5.46 -17.91
C ILE A 293 30.27 5.29 -17.59
N ASN A 294 30.80 6.15 -16.71
CA ASN A 294 32.14 5.97 -16.19
C ASN A 294 32.13 4.92 -15.07
N LYS A 295 32.68 3.73 -15.36
CA LYS A 295 32.77 2.59 -14.43
C LYS A 295 33.39 2.95 -13.06
N ASN A 296 34.25 3.96 -12.99
CA ASN A 296 34.93 4.36 -11.75
C ASN A 296 34.10 5.34 -10.88
N ASN A 297 33.01 5.91 -11.40
CA ASN A 297 32.21 6.93 -10.72
C ASN A 297 30.73 6.51 -10.51
N VAL A 298 30.38 5.25 -10.79
CA VAL A 298 28.99 4.79 -10.64
C VAL A 298 28.63 4.65 -9.16
N LYS A 299 28.01 5.68 -8.60
CA LYS A 299 27.31 5.61 -7.32
C LYS A 299 25.92 5.02 -7.55
N ILE A 300 25.82 3.68 -7.54
CA ILE A 300 24.53 3.00 -7.57
C ILE A 300 23.83 3.27 -6.24
N CYS A 301 22.74 4.04 -6.25
CA CYS A 301 21.89 4.26 -5.08
C CYS A 301 20.76 3.24 -5.09
N PRO A 302 20.81 2.20 -4.23
CA PRO A 302 19.94 1.06 -4.35
C PRO A 302 18.63 1.30 -3.57
N ARG A 303 17.68 2.04 -4.14
CA ARG A 303 16.32 1.99 -3.59
C ARG A 303 15.58 0.70 -3.96
N SER A 304 15.99 0.02 -5.03
CA SER A 304 15.49 -1.32 -5.42
C SER A 304 16.30 -2.47 -4.80
N PHE A 305 17.63 -2.34 -4.63
CA PHE A 305 18.44 -3.49 -4.18
C PHE A 305 18.23 -3.89 -2.73
N GLU A 306 17.89 -2.99 -1.81
CA GLU A 306 17.57 -3.43 -0.45
C GLU A 306 16.31 -4.29 -0.48
N LYS A 307 15.25 -3.90 -1.20
CA LYS A 307 14.02 -4.69 -1.24
C LYS A 307 14.20 -6.04 -1.91
N GLU A 308 14.84 -6.11 -3.09
CA GLU A 308 14.98 -7.38 -3.83
C GLU A 308 16.04 -8.31 -3.22
N ARG A 309 17.15 -7.77 -2.69
CA ARG A 309 18.21 -8.58 -2.07
C ARG A 309 17.85 -9.01 -0.65
N ILE A 310 17.13 -8.17 0.12
CA ILE A 310 16.64 -8.49 1.46
C ILE A 310 15.35 -9.32 1.40
N GLU A 311 14.41 -9.07 0.49
CA GLU A 311 13.26 -9.97 0.29
C GLU A 311 13.74 -11.34 -0.20
N TYR A 312 14.68 -11.44 -1.15
CA TYR A 312 15.18 -12.73 -1.62
C TYR A 312 15.93 -13.54 -0.52
N PHE A 313 16.77 -12.90 0.30
CA PHE A 313 17.49 -13.57 1.39
C PHE A 313 16.63 -13.81 2.66
N LEU A 314 15.81 -12.84 3.08
CA LEU A 314 14.95 -12.99 4.26
C LEU A 314 13.74 -13.90 3.99
N TYR A 315 13.16 -13.90 2.78
CA TYR A 315 12.06 -14.79 2.41
C TYR A 315 12.48 -16.26 2.41
N ARG A 316 13.67 -16.59 1.86
CA ARG A 316 14.18 -17.96 1.81
C ARG A 316 14.65 -18.51 3.16
N GLU A 317 15.38 -17.73 3.95
CA GLU A 317 15.93 -18.26 5.21
C GLU A 317 14.94 -18.22 6.37
N ASN A 318 14.12 -17.18 6.50
CA ASN A 318 13.23 -17.05 7.65
C ASN A 318 11.94 -17.85 7.49
N GLN A 319 11.36 -17.99 6.29
CA GLN A 319 10.18 -18.84 6.15
C GLN A 319 10.51 -20.33 6.32
N VAL A 320 11.61 -20.81 5.74
CA VAL A 320 11.96 -22.24 5.87
C VAL A 320 12.35 -22.59 7.31
N LYS A 321 13.14 -21.77 7.99
CA LYS A 321 13.53 -22.02 9.39
C LYS A 321 12.37 -21.84 10.37
N TYR A 322 11.50 -20.86 10.15
CA TYR A 322 10.38 -20.58 11.06
C TYR A 322 9.19 -21.52 10.84
N ILE A 323 8.86 -21.84 9.58
CA ILE A 323 7.82 -22.84 9.26
C ILE A 323 8.26 -24.23 9.70
N ASN A 324 9.53 -24.60 9.53
CA ASN A 324 10.02 -25.89 10.02
C ASN A 324 10.04 -25.93 11.56
N LYS A 325 10.45 -24.85 12.24
CA LYS A 325 10.40 -24.79 13.71
C LYS A 325 8.98 -24.87 14.25
N ILE A 326 8.02 -24.12 13.69
CA ILE A 326 6.61 -24.20 14.07
C ILE A 326 6.02 -25.56 13.73
N LYS A 327 6.37 -26.16 12.59
CA LYS A 327 5.95 -27.51 12.21
C LYS A 327 6.48 -28.54 13.20
N ASP A 328 7.74 -28.47 13.61
CA ASP A 328 8.35 -29.41 14.55
C ASP A 328 7.77 -29.23 15.96
N GLU A 329 7.56 -28.00 16.43
CA GLU A 329 6.94 -27.69 17.72
C GLU A 329 5.45 -28.08 17.76
N LEU A 330 4.70 -27.89 16.67
CA LEU A 330 3.32 -28.36 16.55
C LEU A 330 3.24 -29.88 16.47
N MET A 331 4.14 -30.54 15.72
CA MET A 331 4.19 -32.00 15.64
C MET A 331 4.56 -32.62 16.99
N GLU A 332 5.45 -32.02 17.78
CA GLU A 332 5.71 -32.46 19.16
C GLU A 332 4.50 -32.30 20.09
N LEU A 333 3.69 -31.25 19.92
CA LEU A 333 2.45 -31.05 20.68
C LEU A 333 1.36 -32.07 20.32
N PHE A 334 1.32 -32.53 19.06
CA PHE A 334 0.40 -33.56 18.57
C PHE A 334 0.85 -35.00 18.88
N ILE A 335 2.16 -35.23 19.11
CA ILE A 335 2.74 -36.57 19.34
C ILE A 335 2.86 -36.91 20.84
N ARG A 336 2.55 -35.98 21.77
CA ARG A 336 2.51 -36.32 23.20
C ARG A 336 1.49 -37.46 23.45
N PRO A 337 1.92 -38.60 24.05
CA PRO A 337 1.06 -39.77 24.27
C PRO A 337 -0.26 -39.46 24.99
N ASP A 338 -0.26 -38.45 25.85
CA ASP A 338 -1.43 -38.04 26.64
C ASP A 338 -2.53 -37.34 25.81
N ASN A 339 -2.19 -36.78 24.64
CA ASN A 339 -3.13 -36.04 23.78
C ASN A 339 -3.74 -36.89 22.64
N ILE A 340 -3.11 -38.02 22.31
CA ILE A 340 -3.59 -38.93 21.25
C ILE A 340 -4.93 -39.57 21.68
N ASN A 341 -5.07 -39.96 22.95
CA ASN A 341 -6.29 -40.58 23.46
C ASN A 341 -7.47 -39.60 23.59
N HIS A 342 -7.21 -38.31 23.78
CA HIS A 342 -8.26 -37.29 23.82
C HIS A 342 -8.76 -36.92 22.40
N SER A 343 -7.84 -36.89 21.43
CA SER A 343 -8.12 -36.55 20.02
C SER A 343 -8.90 -37.65 19.28
N ILE A 344 -8.63 -38.93 19.60
CA ILE A 344 -9.37 -40.09 19.07
C ILE A 344 -10.80 -40.13 19.63
N LYS A 345 -11.00 -39.78 20.91
CA LYS A 345 -12.35 -39.71 21.53
C LYS A 345 -13.23 -38.57 20.97
N LEU A 346 -12.63 -37.51 20.42
CA LEU A 346 -13.33 -36.35 19.86
C LEU A 346 -13.54 -36.44 18.34
N GLY A 347 -13.06 -37.49 17.67
CA GLY A 347 -13.28 -37.71 16.23
C GLY A 347 -12.51 -36.78 15.29
N ILE A 348 -11.40 -36.19 15.74
CA ILE A 348 -10.67 -35.14 15.00
C ILE A 348 -9.55 -35.72 14.10
N LEU A 349 -9.14 -36.98 14.29
CA LEU A 349 -8.15 -37.65 13.45
C LEU A 349 -8.74 -38.93 12.81
N PRO A 350 -8.42 -39.26 11.55
CA PRO A 350 -8.81 -40.53 10.95
C PRO A 350 -8.04 -41.68 11.62
N ASP A 351 -8.70 -42.83 11.77
CA ASP A 351 -8.03 -44.06 12.21
C ASP A 351 -6.96 -44.47 11.18
N TYR A 352 -5.70 -44.45 11.60
CA TYR A 352 -4.54 -44.77 10.78
C TYR A 352 -4.35 -46.28 10.55
N SER A 353 -5.30 -47.13 10.98
CA SER A 353 -5.29 -48.58 10.74
C SER A 353 -5.45 -48.99 9.26
N VAL A 354 -5.75 -48.07 8.35
CA VAL A 354 -6.10 -48.38 6.94
C VAL A 354 -4.92 -48.23 5.94
N TRP A 355 -3.81 -47.59 6.29
CA TRP A 355 -2.70 -47.30 5.34
C TRP A 355 -1.58 -48.36 5.30
N GLY A 356 -1.84 -49.58 5.80
CA GLY A 356 -0.86 -50.66 5.93
C GLY A 356 -0.95 -51.79 4.90
N LYS A 357 -1.64 -51.61 3.76
CA LYS A 357 -1.70 -52.64 2.70
C LYS A 357 -1.74 -51.96 1.33
N HIS A 358 -0.58 -51.76 0.73
CA HIS A 358 -0.33 -51.87 -0.72
C HIS A 358 1.12 -51.43 -0.99
N ASN A 359 2.04 -52.35 -0.77
CA ASN A 359 3.34 -52.44 -1.45
C ASN A 359 3.64 -53.94 -1.55
N ASN A 360 3.39 -54.50 -2.73
CA ASN A 360 4.00 -55.73 -3.25
C ASN A 360 4.32 -55.47 -4.71
#